data_AF-A0A501XZG4-F1
#
_entry.id   AF-A0A501XZG4-F1
#
_cell.length_a   1.000
_cell.length_b   1.000
_cell.length_c   1.000
_cell.angle_alpha   90.00
_cell.angle_beta   90.00
_cell.angle_gamma   90.00
#
_symmetry.space_group_name_H-M   'P 1'
#
loop_
_entity.id
_entity.type
_entity.pdbx_description
1 polymer ?
#
loop_
_entity_poly.entity_id
_entity_poly.type
_entity_poly.pdbx_seq_one_letter_code
_entity_poly.pdbx_strand_id
1 'polypeptide(L)' 'MKKNTVTPLRLMLRLPPEVHQIAKEMSEQQLRSLNSEIVYQLKRSYGLIGKEEEAA' A
#
# COMPACT_ATOMS: atom_id res chain seq x y z
N MET A 1 10.61 -27.28 10.20
CA MET A 1 10.73 -26.27 9.12
C MET A 1 10.72 -24.88 9.75
N LYS A 2 11.80 -24.11 9.68
CA LYS A 2 11.82 -22.75 10.24
C LYS A 2 11.01 -21.83 9.31
N LYS A 3 9.96 -21.18 9.82
CA LYS A 3 9.23 -20.16 9.06
C LYS A 3 10.19 -18.97 8.87
N ASN A 4 10.63 -18.72 7.64
CA ASN A 4 11.31 -17.47 7.31
C ASN A 4 10.29 -16.33 7.41
N THR A 5 10.23 -15.69 8.57
CA THR A 5 9.44 -14.47 8.75
C THR A 5 10.21 -13.31 8.14
N VAL A 6 9.84 -12.92 6.92
CA VAL A 6 10.32 -11.66 6.35
C VAL A 6 9.77 -10.54 7.22
N THR A 7 10.67 -9.81 7.88
CA THR A 7 10.26 -8.64 8.66
C THR A 7 9.96 -7.51 7.67
N PRO A 8 8.74 -6.94 7.66
CA PRO A 8 8.41 -5.89 6.71
C PRO A 8 9.25 -4.64 6.99
N LEU A 9 9.86 -4.10 5.94
CA LEU A 9 10.57 -2.82 5.98
C LEU A 9 9.60 -1.72 6.40
N ARG A 10 9.96 -0.94 7.42
CA ARG A 10 9.18 0.23 7.84
C ARG A 10 9.80 1.49 7.25
N LEU A 11 9.00 2.23 6.49
CA LEU A 11 9.39 3.50 5.90
C LEU A 11 8.55 4.63 6.48
N MET A 12 9.20 5.72 6.88
CA MET A 12 8.52 6.93 7.33
C MET A 12 8.38 7.88 6.16
N LEU A 13 7.15 8.10 5.69
CA LEU A 13 6.86 8.98 4.57
C LEU A 13 6.56 10.39 5.08
N ARG A 14 7.26 11.39 4.54
CA ARG A 14 6.91 12.80 4.73
C ARG A 14 6.03 13.23 3.56
N LEU A 15 4.72 13.25 3.78
CA LEU A 15 3.74 13.65 2.78
C LEU A 15 3.33 15.11 3.03
N PRO A 16 3.10 15.90 1.96
CA PRO A 16 2.39 17.16 2.08
C PRO A 16 1.01 16.93 2.76
N PRO A 17 0.52 17.86 3.60
CA PRO A 17 -0.74 17.70 4.32
C PRO A 17 -1.92 17.35 3.40
N GLU A 18 -1.97 17.94 2.21
CA GLU A 18 -3.02 17.74 1.22
C GLU A 18 -3.03 16.30 0.71
N VAL A 19 -1.84 15.76 0.41
CA VAL A 19 -1.68 14.37 -0.04
C VAL A 19 -2.06 13.38 1.04
N HIS A 20 -1.68 13.66 2.29
CA HIS A 20 -2.07 12.83 3.42
C HIS A 20 -3.59 12.80 3.63
N GLN A 21 -4.24 13.97 3.53
CA GLN A 21 -5.69 14.08 3.67
C GLN A 21 -6.43 13.30 2.56
N ILE A 22 -6.01 13.45 1.31
CA ILE A 22 -6.58 12.70 0.18
C ILE A 22 -6.42 11.19 0.39
N ALA A 23 -5.23 10.73 0.79
CA ALA A 23 -4.99 9.31 1.05
C ALA A 23 -5.88 8.77 2.18
N LYS A 24 -6.12 9.58 3.21
CA LYS A 24 -7.03 9.23 4.31
C LYS A 24 -8.48 9.08 3.84
N GLU A 25 -9.00 10.06 3.10
CA GLU A 25 -10.36 10.02 2.55
C GLU A 25 -10.56 8.81 1.63
N MET A 26 -9.59 8.53 0.76
CA MET A 26 -9.63 7.34 -0.09
C MET A 26 -9.64 6.05 0.72
N SER A 27 -8.84 5.97 1.80
CA SER A 27 -8.80 4.78 2.65
C SER A 27 -10.15 4.51 3.33
N GLU A 28 -10.84 5.57 3.77
CA GLU A 28 -12.16 5.49 4.38
C GLU A 28 -13.22 5.07 3.34
N GLN A 29 -13.21 5.68 2.14
CA GLN A 29 -14.13 5.34 1.05
C GLN A 29 -13.99 3.89 0.58
N GLN A 30 -12.76 3.38 0.51
CA GLN A 30 -12.45 2.03 0.04
C GLN A 30 -12.53 0.98 1.16
N LEU A 31 -12.87 1.38 2.39
CA LEU A 31 -12.92 0.52 3.58
C LEU A 31 -11.60 -0.24 3.81
N ARG A 32 -10.47 0.45 3.66
CA ARG A 32 -9.12 -0.10 3.85
C ARG A 32 -8.34 0.71 4.87
N SER A 33 -7.31 0.09 5.44
CA SER A 33 -6.35 0.86 6.24
C SER A 33 -5.61 1.87 5.37
N LEU A 34 -5.24 3.02 5.93
CA LEU A 34 -4.45 4.04 5.23
C LEU A 34 -3.16 3.47 4.63
N ASN A 35 -2.46 2.60 5.37
CA ASN A 35 -1.25 1.96 4.87
C ASN A 35 -1.54 1.04 3.66
N SER A 36 -2.60 0.23 3.74
CA SER A 36 -3.02 -0.61 2.62
C SER A 36 -3.38 0.22 1.39
N GLU A 37 -4.03 1.37 1.58
CA GLU A 37 -4.40 2.25 0.48
C GLU A 37 -3.18 2.92 -0.17
N ILE A 38 -2.23 3.40 0.63
CA ILE A 38 -0.95 3.95 0.12
C ILE A 38 -0.21 2.89 -0.69
N VAL A 39 -0.10 1.67 -0.17
CA VAL A 39 0.56 0.56 -0.90
C VAL A 39 -0.19 0.21 -2.18
N TYR A 40 -1.52 0.20 -2.15
CA TYR A 40 -2.35 -0.04 -3.34
C TYR A 40 -2.10 1.01 -4.42
N GLN A 41 -2.12 2.30 -4.07
CA GLN A 41 -1.89 3.38 -5.04
C GLN A 41 -0.47 3.33 -5.63
N LEU A 42 0.54 2.97 -4.81
CA LEU A 42 1.89 2.74 -5.30
C LEU A 42 1.94 1.54 -6.25
N LYS A 43 1.37 0.39 -5.89
CA LYS A 43 1.28 -0.77 -6.79
C LYS A 43 0.58 -0.42 -8.10
N ARG A 44 -0.50 0.38 -8.03
CA ARG A 44 -1.25 0.85 -9.19
C ARG A 44 -0.39 1.71 -10.11
N SER A 45 0.33 2.69 -9.56
CA SER A 45 1.15 3.61 -10.36
C SER A 45 2.33 2.91 -11.04
N TYR A 46 2.87 1.85 -10.43
CA TYR A 46 3.88 0.99 -11.03
C TYR A 46 3.32 -0.09 -11.97
N GLY A 47 2.00 -0.17 -12.18
CA GLY A 47 1.38 -1.20 -13.02
C GLY A 47 1.56 -2.62 -12.48
N LEU A 48 1.63 -2.78 -11.15
CA LEU A 48 1.80 -4.06 -10.47
C LEU A 48 0.47 -4.70 -10.08
N ILE A 49 -0.64 -3.97 -10.17
CA ILE A 49 -1.97 -4.52 -9.99
C ILE A 49 -2.32 -5.32 -11.25
N GLY A 50 -2.55 -6.62 -11.08
CA GLY A 50 -2.84 -7.57 -12.17
C GLY A 50 -1.67 -8.50 -12.55
N LYS A 51 -0.43 -8.23 -12.11
CA LYS A 51 0.72 -9.14 -12.35
C LYS A 51 0.86 -10.25 -11.31
N GLU A 52 0.14 -10.15 -10.19
CA GLU A 52 0.17 -11.18 -9.13
C GLU A 52 -0.74 -12.38 -9.43
N GLU A 53 -1.62 -12.32 -10.46
CA GLU A 53 -2.47 -13.44 -10.88
C GLU A 53 -1.79 -14.40 -11.89
N GLU A 54 -0.74 -13.98 -12.60
CA GLU A 54 0.00 -14.83 -13.55
C GLU A 54 1.11 -15.68 -12.91
N ALA A 55 1.41 -15.45 -11.63
CA ALA A 55 2.51 -16.10 -10.91
C ALA A 55 2.05 -17.04 -9.78
N ALA A 56 0.75 -17.30 -9.66
CA ALA A 56 0.13 -18.22 -8.69
C ALA A 56 -0.46 -19.44 -9.41
#